data_AF-A0A6C0BV25-F1
#
_entry.id   AF-A0A6C0BV25-F1
#
_cell.length_a   1.000
_cell.length_b   1.000
_cell.length_c   1.000
_cell.angle_alpha   90.00
_cell.angle_beta   90.00
_cell.angle_gamma   90.00
#
_symmetry.space_group_name_H-M   'P 1'
#
loop_
_entity.id
_entity.type
_entity.pdbx_description
1 polymer ?
#
loop_
_entity_poly.entity_id
_entity_poly.type
_entity_poly.pdbx_seq_one_letter_code
_entity_poly.pdbx_strand_id
1 'polypeptide(L)'
;MEVQSVSPNEWGPPAWKFIHYISLVYPNNPTELDKKNYTDFFNSLQYVLPCPKCSENYKKHLKIHPLENSLENSDSLFKWTVDIHNEVNKINNKPLYTYDEAYNEYLNKQINIRNNFIICGILLLILLLFVYFKFHV
;
A
#
# COMPACT_ATOMS: atom_id res chain seq x y z
N MET A 1 28.86 1.13 13.02
CA MET A 1 27.61 1.07 13.81
C MET A 1 26.74 -0.01 13.19
N GLU A 2 26.47 -1.09 13.90
CA GLU A 2 25.51 -2.12 13.44
C GLU A 2 24.12 -1.74 13.94
N VAL A 3 23.22 -1.35 13.03
CA VAL A 3 21.82 -1.13 13.37
C VAL A 3 21.12 -2.49 13.31
N GLN A 4 20.91 -3.11 14.48
CA GLN A 4 20.28 -4.44 14.58
C GLN A 4 18.76 -4.41 14.38
N SER A 5 18.10 -3.26 14.58
CA SER A 5 16.67 -3.08 14.32
C SER A 5 16.31 -1.61 14.16
N VAL A 6 15.27 -1.34 13.36
CA VAL A 6 14.66 -0.01 13.23
C VAL A 6 13.24 -0.09 13.80
N SER A 7 12.80 0.96 14.48
CA SER A 7 11.46 1.01 15.09
C SER A 7 10.38 0.71 14.05
N PRO A 8 9.53 -0.34 14.25
CA PRO A 8 8.46 -0.68 13.31
C PRO A 8 7.47 0.45 13.04
N ASN A 9 7.35 1.41 13.96
CA ASN A 9 6.47 2.57 13.77
C ASN A 9 7.00 3.55 12.70
N GLU A 10 8.30 3.53 12.40
CA GLU A 10 8.91 4.45 11.42
C GLU A 10 8.82 3.89 10.00
N TRP A 11 9.14 2.60 9.81
CA TRP A 11 9.18 1.97 8.49
C TRP A 11 7.92 1.16 8.16
N GLY A 12 7.17 0.69 9.15
CA GLY A 12 6.01 -0.18 8.97
C GLY A 12 4.89 0.48 8.15
N PRO A 13 4.40 1.67 8.54
CA PRO A 13 3.35 2.37 7.79
C PRO A 13 3.70 2.62 6.30
N PRO A 14 4.89 3.16 5.93
CA PRO A 14 5.23 3.31 4.53
C PRO A 14 5.46 1.97 3.81
N ALA A 15 5.98 0.94 4.48
CA ALA A 15 6.14 -0.40 3.89
C ALA A 15 4.79 -1.04 3.57
N TRP A 16 3.80 -0.97 4.47
CA TRP A 16 2.45 -1.46 4.20
C TRP A 16 1.81 -0.74 3.02
N LYS A 17 1.97 0.58 2.94
CA LYS A 17 1.48 1.34 1.79
C LYS A 17 2.09 0.87 0.47
N PHE A 18 3.40 0.63 0.46
CA PHE A 18 4.09 0.09 -0.72
C PHE A 18 3.58 -1.31 -1.09
N ILE A 19 3.45 -2.20 -0.12
CA ILE A 19 2.92 -3.57 -0.30
C ILE A 19 1.50 -3.56 -0.89
N HIS A 20 0.60 -2.76 -0.33
CA HIS A 20 -0.77 -2.65 -0.84
C HIS A 20 -0.82 -2.03 -2.24
N TYR A 21 0.08 -1.10 -2.57
CA TYR A 21 0.17 -0.57 -3.93
C TYR A 21 0.72 -1.59 -4.93
N ILE A 22 1.71 -2.40 -4.54
CA ILE A 22 2.21 -3.49 -5.38
C ILE A 22 1.08 -4.46 -5.74
N SER A 23 0.23 -4.82 -4.77
CA SER A 23 -0.88 -5.74 -5.01
C SER A 23 -2.00 -5.12 -5.85
N LEU A 24 -2.31 -3.83 -5.66
CA LEU A 24 -3.30 -3.12 -6.48
C LEU A 24 -2.91 -3.01 -7.96
N VAL A 25 -1.62 -2.97 -8.28
CA VAL A 25 -1.13 -2.87 -9.67
C VAL A 25 -0.69 -4.22 -10.26
N TYR A 26 -0.84 -5.31 -9.52
CA TYR A 26 -0.61 -6.67 -10.04
C TYR A 26 -1.53 -6.93 -11.26
N PRO A 27 -1.09 -7.66 -12.29
CA PRO A 27 -1.94 -7.88 -13.47
C PRO A 27 -3.22 -8.64 -13.14
N ASN A 28 -4.33 -8.24 -13.79
CA ASN A 28 -5.59 -8.99 -13.71
C ASN A 28 -5.52 -10.36 -14.39
N ASN A 29 -4.62 -10.52 -15.36
CA ASN A 29 -4.33 -11.78 -16.04
C ASN A 29 -2.81 -12.00 -15.99
N PRO A 30 -2.26 -12.43 -14.85
CA PRO A 30 -0.82 -12.51 -14.64
C PRO A 30 -0.22 -13.70 -15.40
N THR A 31 0.97 -13.48 -15.96
CA THR A 31 1.77 -14.57 -16.52
C THR A 31 2.38 -15.42 -15.40
N GLU A 32 2.87 -16.61 -15.74
CA GLU A 32 3.60 -17.43 -14.76
C GLU A 32 4.87 -16.75 -14.24
N LEU A 33 5.49 -15.89 -15.06
CA LEU A 33 6.63 -15.08 -14.63
C LEU A 33 6.19 -14.00 -13.63
N ASP A 34 5.05 -13.33 -13.86
CA ASP A 34 4.50 -12.37 -12.91
C ASP A 34 4.22 -13.04 -11.56
N LYS A 35 3.51 -14.18 -11.57
CA LYS A 35 3.25 -14.97 -10.36
C LYS A 35 4.54 -15.30 -9.64
N LYS A 36 5.55 -15.80 -10.35
CA LYS A 36 6.85 -16.14 -9.76
C LYS A 36 7.53 -14.93 -9.13
N ASN A 37 7.60 -13.80 -9.82
CA ASN A 37 8.26 -12.59 -9.32
C ASN A 37 7.58 -12.06 -8.05
N TYR A 38 6.25 -12.08 -8.01
CA TYR A 38 5.48 -11.64 -6.85
C TYR A 38 5.59 -12.63 -5.69
N THR A 39 5.55 -13.93 -5.96
CA THR A 39 5.82 -14.98 -4.97
C THR A 39 7.20 -14.79 -4.33
N ASP A 40 8.24 -14.62 -5.15
CA ASP A 40 9.62 -14.44 -4.65
C ASP A 40 9.73 -13.16 -3.82
N PHE A 41 9.12 -12.06 -4.27
CA PHE A 41 9.10 -10.79 -3.54
C PHE A 41 8.45 -10.94 -2.16
N PHE A 42 7.21 -11.43 -2.10
CA PHE A 42 6.46 -11.52 -0.85
C PHE A 42 7.06 -12.55 0.10
N ASN A 43 7.48 -13.71 -0.41
CA ASN A 43 8.14 -14.72 0.43
C ASN A 43 9.48 -14.21 0.97
N SER A 44 10.19 -13.34 0.25
CA SER A 44 11.47 -12.79 0.74
C SER A 44 11.31 -11.87 1.95
N LEU A 45 10.16 -11.20 2.12
CA LEU A 45 9.91 -10.30 3.25
C LEU A 45 10.14 -11.00 4.60
N GLN A 46 9.84 -12.30 4.69
CA GLN A 46 10.03 -13.09 5.91
C GLN A 46 11.49 -13.13 6.41
N TYR A 47 12.46 -12.79 5.56
CA TYR A 47 13.89 -12.79 5.88
C TYR A 47 14.47 -11.39 6.05
N VAL A 48 13.87 -10.37 5.41
CA VAL A 48 14.49 -9.05 5.27
C VAL A 48 13.80 -7.92 6.04
N LEU A 49 12.64 -8.16 6.67
CA LEU A 49 12.01 -7.14 7.52
C LEU A 49 12.99 -6.72 8.64
N PRO A 50 13.21 -5.40 8.87
CA PRO A 50 14.21 -4.88 9.81
C PRO A 50 13.75 -4.94 11.28
N CYS A 51 13.12 -6.06 11.66
CA CYS A 51 12.55 -6.35 12.96
C CYS A 51 12.40 -7.88 13.11
N PRO A 52 13.27 -8.56 13.90
CA PRO A 52 13.25 -10.02 14.02
C PRO A 52 11.89 -10.61 14.44
N LYS A 53 11.21 -9.95 15.40
CA LYS A 53 9.86 -10.36 15.83
C LYS A 53 8.83 -10.21 14.71
N CYS A 54 8.94 -9.16 13.90
CA CYS A 54 8.05 -8.92 12.77
C CYS A 54 8.25 -9.99 11.67
N SER A 55 9.51 -10.32 11.36
CA SER A 55 9.86 -11.41 10.43
C SER A 55 9.29 -12.75 10.89
N GLU A 56 9.46 -13.09 12.17
CA GLU A 56 8.95 -14.35 12.72
C GLU A 56 7.42 -14.41 12.73
N ASN A 57 6.74 -13.30 13.02
CA ASN A 57 5.28 -13.23 12.90
C ASN A 57 4.85 -13.36 11.44
N TYR A 58 5.52 -12.69 10.50
CA TYR A 58 5.20 -12.79 9.08
C TYR A 58 5.32 -14.23 8.56
N LYS A 59 6.37 -14.97 8.96
CA LYS A 59 6.51 -16.42 8.66
C LYS A 59 5.31 -17.24 9.12
N LYS A 60 4.76 -16.92 10.30
CA LYS A 60 3.57 -17.61 10.83
C LYS A 60 2.32 -17.22 10.04
N HIS A 61 2.18 -15.94 9.68
CA HIS A 61 1.05 -15.47 8.89
C HIS A 61 1.03 -16.08 7.48
N LEU A 62 2.19 -16.26 6.83
CA LEU A 62 2.30 -16.97 5.55
C LEU A 62 1.77 -18.41 5.61
N LYS A 63 1.86 -19.08 6.77
CA LYS A 63 1.29 -20.43 6.95
C LYS A 63 -0.23 -20.41 7.12
N ILE A 64 -0.77 -19.35 7.72
CA ILE A 64 -2.21 -19.17 7.95
C ILE A 64 -2.89 -18.71 6.65
N HIS A 65 -2.23 -17.84 5.90
CA HIS A 65 -2.68 -17.25 4.65
C HIS A 65 -1.65 -17.53 3.53
N PRO A 66 -1.62 -18.74 2.95
CA PRO A 66 -0.69 -19.07 1.88
C PRO A 66 -0.90 -18.17 0.66
N LEU A 67 0.19 -17.58 0.16
CA LEU A 67 0.17 -16.64 -0.95
C LEU A 67 -0.31 -17.29 -2.26
N GLU A 68 0.02 -18.57 -2.46
CA GLU A 68 -0.24 -19.32 -3.68
C GLU A 68 -1.74 -19.34 -4.05
N ASN A 69 -2.61 -19.21 -3.06
CA ASN A 69 -4.07 -19.16 -3.24
C ASN A 69 -4.59 -17.79 -3.70
N SER A 70 -3.74 -16.78 -3.81
CA SER A 70 -4.13 -15.37 -3.95
C SER A 70 -3.51 -14.69 -5.18
N LEU A 71 -2.93 -15.44 -6.11
CA LEU A 71 -2.20 -14.92 -7.27
C LEU A 71 -3.03 -14.91 -8.57
N GLU A 72 -4.35 -15.09 -8.48
CA GLU A 72 -5.24 -15.13 -9.64
C GLU A 72 -5.30 -13.78 -10.37
N ASN A 73 -5.45 -12.68 -9.63
CA ASN A 73 -5.57 -11.33 -10.17
C ASN A 73 -5.23 -10.27 -9.10
N SER A 74 -5.31 -8.99 -9.45
CA SER A 74 -5.00 -7.88 -8.53
C SER A 74 -5.88 -7.88 -7.27
N ASP A 75 -7.15 -8.23 -7.42
CA ASP A 75 -8.12 -8.22 -6.32
C ASP A 75 -7.83 -9.32 -5.31
N SER A 76 -7.57 -10.55 -5.77
CA SER A 76 -7.20 -11.66 -4.88
C SER A 76 -5.92 -11.34 -4.11
N LEU A 77 -4.92 -10.76 -4.78
CA LEU A 77 -3.64 -10.44 -4.15
C LEU A 77 -3.77 -9.27 -3.18
N PHE A 78 -4.57 -8.26 -3.52
CA PHE A 78 -4.83 -7.14 -2.62
C PHE A 78 -5.53 -7.60 -1.34
N LYS A 79 -6.59 -8.41 -1.46
CA LYS A 79 -7.29 -8.99 -0.30
C LYS A 79 -6.35 -9.77 0.61
N TRP A 80 -5.47 -10.59 0.03
CA TRP A 80 -4.44 -11.30 0.78
C TRP A 80 -3.51 -10.35 1.56
N THR A 81 -3.07 -9.24 0.96
CA THR A 81 -2.27 -8.24 1.70
C THR A 81 -3.05 -7.63 2.87
N VAL A 82 -4.37 -7.45 2.75
CA VAL A 82 -5.23 -6.95 3.82
C VAL A 82 -5.36 -7.99 4.94
N ASP A 83 -5.53 -9.26 4.61
CA ASP A 83 -5.61 -10.35 5.59
C ASP A 83 -4.34 -10.48 6.43
N ILE A 84 -3.17 -10.48 5.77
CA ILE A 84 -1.88 -10.51 6.46
C ILE A 84 -1.70 -9.27 7.35
N HIS A 85 -2.08 -8.08 6.89
CA HIS A 85 -1.99 -6.85 7.68
C HIS A 85 -2.96 -6.89 8.87
N ASN A 86 -4.15 -7.47 8.70
CA ASN A 86 -5.10 -7.65 9.79
C ASN A 86 -4.57 -8.62 10.85
N GLU A 87 -3.81 -9.67 10.51
CA GLU A 87 -3.13 -10.48 11.53
C GLU A 87 -2.14 -9.65 12.37
N VAL A 88 -1.43 -8.71 11.73
CA VAL A 88 -0.57 -7.76 12.45
C VAL A 88 -1.39 -6.79 13.32
N ASN A 89 -2.53 -6.30 12.82
CA ASN A 89 -3.40 -5.42 13.60
C ASN A 89 -3.98 -6.11 14.83
N LYS A 90 -4.42 -7.37 14.70
CA LYS A 90 -4.90 -8.20 15.83
C LYS A 90 -3.86 -8.28 16.93
N ILE A 91 -2.60 -8.62 16.59
CA ILE A 91 -1.50 -8.73 17.57
C ILE A 91 -1.23 -7.41 18.29
N ASN A 92 -1.43 -6.28 17.61
CA ASN A 92 -1.16 -4.95 18.15
C ASN A 92 -2.40 -4.23 18.70
N ASN A 93 -3.55 -4.91 18.82
CA ASN A 93 -4.83 -4.34 19.23
C ASN A 93 -5.22 -3.08 18.42
N LYS A 94 -4.97 -3.12 17.11
CA LYS A 94 -5.37 -2.08 16.17
C LYS A 94 -6.70 -2.46 15.48
N PRO A 95 -7.45 -1.48 14.96
CA PRO A 95 -8.65 -1.75 14.17
C PRO A 95 -8.35 -2.71 13.03
N LEU A 96 -9.32 -3.59 12.76
CA LEU A 96 -9.29 -4.46 11.58
C LEU A 96 -9.99 -3.75 10.44
N TYR A 97 -9.49 -3.98 9.23
CA TYR A 97 -10.04 -3.39 8.01
C TYR A 97 -10.81 -4.45 7.24
N THR A 98 -12.03 -4.12 6.85
CA THR A 98 -12.70 -4.82 5.75
C THR A 98 -11.98 -4.53 4.43
N TYR A 99 -12.22 -5.34 3.40
CA TYR A 99 -11.63 -5.11 2.08
C TYR A 99 -12.06 -3.76 1.49
N ASP A 100 -13.33 -3.38 1.67
CA ASP A 100 -13.86 -2.11 1.17
C ASP A 100 -13.23 -0.91 1.87
N GLU A 101 -13.02 -0.97 3.18
CA GLU A 101 -12.30 0.07 3.92
C GLU A 101 -10.85 0.20 3.44
N ALA A 102 -10.16 -0.92 3.22
CA ALA A 102 -8.80 -0.92 2.69
C ALA A 102 -8.74 -0.32 1.27
N TYR A 103 -9.64 -0.74 0.37
CA TYR A 103 -9.73 -0.16 -0.98
C TYR A 103 -9.96 1.35 -0.92
N ASN A 104 -10.90 1.80 -0.09
CA ASN A 104 -11.19 3.21 0.07
C ASN A 104 -9.99 4.00 0.57
N GLU A 105 -9.24 3.48 1.56
CA GLU A 105 -8.02 4.14 2.07
C GLU A 105 -6.96 4.30 0.97
N TYR A 106 -6.70 3.26 0.18
CA TYR A 106 -5.61 3.24 -0.78
C TYR A 106 -5.95 3.87 -2.15
N LEU A 107 -7.21 3.86 -2.56
CA LEU A 107 -7.68 4.42 -3.84
C LEU A 107 -8.20 5.86 -3.70
N ASN A 108 -9.01 6.18 -2.69
CA ASN A 108 -9.66 7.51 -2.61
C ASN A 108 -8.65 8.62 -2.30
N LYS A 109 -7.56 8.30 -1.59
CA LYS A 109 -6.51 9.27 -1.29
C LYS A 109 -5.87 9.85 -2.56
N GLN A 110 -5.70 9.04 -3.61
CA GLN A 110 -5.14 9.51 -4.88
C GLN A 110 -6.11 10.43 -5.61
N ILE A 111 -7.40 10.09 -5.59
CA ILE A 111 -8.46 10.90 -6.20
C ILE A 111 -8.53 12.28 -5.53
N ASN A 112 -8.52 12.32 -4.19
CA ASN A 112 -8.60 13.57 -3.44
C ASN A 112 -7.37 14.46 -3.68
N ILE A 113 -6.16 13.89 -3.70
CA ILE A 113 -4.95 14.66 -4.01
C ILE A 113 -5.02 15.26 -5.41
N ARG A 114 -5.40 14.45 -6.41
CA ARG A 114 -5.56 14.92 -7.80
C ARG A 114 -6.59 16.04 -7.91
N ASN A 115 -7.74 15.89 -7.26
CA ASN A 115 -8.81 16.90 -7.26
C ASN A 115 -8.33 18.21 -6.62
N ASN A 116 -7.60 18.14 -5.50
CA ASN A 116 -7.05 19.32 -4.84
C ASN A 116 -6.06 20.06 -5.75
N PHE A 117 -5.19 19.35 -6.48
CA PHE A 117 -4.28 19.98 -7.44
C PHE A 117 -5.04 20.70 -8.57
N ILE A 118 -6.09 20.08 -9.11
CA ILE A 118 -6.94 20.69 -10.16
C ILE A 118 -7.60 21.96 -9.63
N ILE A 119 -8.18 21.91 -8.43
CA ILE A 119 -8.84 23.06 -7.78
C ILE A 119 -7.85 24.20 -7.57
N CYS A 120 -6.66 23.91 -7.03
CA CYS A 120 -5.61 24.91 -6.85
C CYS A 120 -5.17 25.54 -8.18
N GLY A 121 -5.03 24.73 -9.24
CA GLY A 121 -4.70 25.22 -10.58
C GLY A 121 -5.76 26.16 -11.16
N ILE A 122 -7.05 25.83 -10.99
CA ILE A 122 -8.17 26.68 -11.42
C ILE A 122 -8.17 28.01 -10.65
N LEU A 123 -8.01 27.96 -9.32
CA LEU A 123 -7.96 29.17 -8.49
C LEU A 123 -6.79 30.08 -8.87
N LEU A 124 -5.62 29.51 -9.19
CA LEU A 124 -4.47 30.27 -9.66
C LEU A 124 -4.74 30.93 -11.02
N LEU A 125 -5.37 30.22 -11.96
CA LEU A 125 -5.74 30.76 -13.27
C LEU A 125 -6.71 31.94 -13.13
N ILE A 126 -7.75 31.80 -12.29
CA ILE A 126 -8.72 32.86 -12.01
C ILE A 126 -8.02 34.10 -11.42
N LEU A 127 -7.08 33.90 -10.49
CA LEU A 127 -6.30 34.99 -9.91
C LEU A 127 -5.44 35.71 -10.95
N LEU A 128 -4.76 34.96 -11.83
CA LEU A 128 -3.93 35.54 -12.90
C LEU A 128 -4.76 36.33 -13.91
N LEU A 129 -5.94 35.81 -14.30
CA LEU A 129 -6.88 36.54 -15.16
C LEU A 129 -7.37 37.82 -14.50
N PHE A 130 -7.75 37.77 -13.22
CA PHE A 130 -8.16 38.96 -12.46
C PHE A 130 -7.05 40.02 -12.42
N VAL A 131 -5.80 39.62 -12.17
CA VAL A 131 -4.65 40.54 -12.19
C VAL A 131 -4.44 41.12 -13.59
N TYR A 132 -4.46 40.30 -14.64
CA TYR A 132 -4.33 40.76 -16.03
C TYR A 132 -5.37 41.83 -16.38
N PHE A 133 -6.66 41.56 -16.13
CA PHE A 133 -7.73 42.50 -16.41
C PHE A 133 -7.66 43.78 -15.58
N LYS A 134 -7.12 43.72 -14.35
CA LYS A 134 -6.94 44.91 -13.51
C LYS A 134 -5.83 45.85 -14.02
N PHE A 135 -4.84 45.34 -14.74
CA PHE A 135 -3.66 46.11 -15.15
C PHE A 135 -3.59 46.40 -16.66
N HIS A 136 -4.39 45.75 -17.50
CA HIS A 136 -4.34 45.88 -18.98
C HIS A 136 -5.67 46.21 -19.66
N VAL A 137 -6.76 46.39 -18.90
CA VAL A 137 -8.03 46.97 -19.35
C VAL A 137 -8.35 48.15 -18.44
#